data_AF-A0A1H2SVQ9-F1
#
_entry.id   AF-A0A1H2SVQ9-F1
#
_cell.length_a   1.000
_cell.length_b   1.000
_cell.length_c   1.000
_cell.angle_alpha   90.00
_cell.angle_beta   90.00
_cell.angle_gamma   90.00
#
_symmetry.space_group_name_H-M   'P 1'
#
loop_
_entity.id
_entity.type
_entity.pdbx_description
1 polymer ?
#
loop_
_entity_poly.entity_id
_entity_poly.type
_entity_poly.pdbx_seq_one_letter_code
_entity_poly.pdbx_strand_id
1 'polypeptide(L)'
;MAAKRRPGMVSLAVLVGLGLLTTVTAGLLGVTRQALYSWQLKEEARQAAYLFRSLCRVREGEPLLVPGEHRALEPVVFRKDRPGVYGSLTGLADGPIREERIRLHRDTGEELMAASRYEITMPGTEKGETFPETGIWAEGRKQGKLWVDWSLFGRCRTQSLPDTRRMEVPLEGVFCYGRETLQWPEKNGKTALLQGSGILVNRGSIRFRQGFRCQGDFRFLANGDITVHSGARLDKVYLCATGTLTLEKGAKVKGILACRGPVVIQEGAEFEKDESVMGVFCTKANA
;
A
#
# COMPACT_ATOMS: atom_id res chain seq x y z
N MET A 1 -17.77 90.58 19.83
CA MET A 1 -16.64 89.78 20.37
C MET A 1 -16.97 88.31 20.20
N ALA A 2 -15.93 87.51 19.99
CA ALA A 2 -15.92 86.24 19.28
C ALA A 2 -16.68 85.07 19.91
N ALA A 3 -17.39 84.32 19.08
CA ALA A 3 -17.89 82.98 19.41
C ALA A 3 -16.71 82.00 19.50
N LYS A 4 -16.44 81.48 20.71
CA LYS A 4 -15.46 80.42 20.97
C LYS A 4 -15.93 79.12 20.31
N ARG A 5 -15.42 78.80 19.11
CA ARG A 5 -15.55 77.47 18.50
C ARG A 5 -14.74 76.47 19.32
N ARG A 6 -15.37 75.44 19.88
CA ARG A 6 -14.72 74.32 20.58
C ARG A 6 -14.08 73.38 19.54
N PRO A 7 -12.75 73.29 19.43
CA PRO A 7 -12.09 72.32 18.57
C PRO A 7 -11.76 71.09 19.43
N GLY A 8 -12.53 70.00 19.31
CA GLY A 8 -12.22 68.81 20.10
C GLY A 8 -12.96 67.54 19.71
N MET A 9 -14.28 67.61 19.52
CA MET A 9 -15.08 66.39 19.30
C MET A 9 -15.02 65.84 17.86
N VAL A 10 -15.06 66.72 16.85
CA VAL A 10 -15.02 66.30 15.44
C VAL A 10 -13.65 65.71 15.09
N SER A 11 -12.56 66.27 15.64
CA SER A 11 -11.20 65.76 15.40
C SER A 11 -10.96 64.38 16.03
N LEU A 12 -11.56 64.12 17.20
CA LEU A 12 -11.42 62.83 17.90
C LEU A 12 -12.24 61.73 17.21
N ALA A 13 -13.47 62.04 16.75
CA ALA A 13 -14.29 61.11 15.99
C ALA A 13 -13.65 60.73 14.64
N VAL A 14 -13.01 61.69 13.96
CA VAL A 14 -12.26 61.43 12.71
C VAL A 14 -11.03 60.56 12.98
N LEU A 15 -10.28 60.82 14.07
CA LEU A 15 -9.13 59.98 14.45
C LEU A 15 -9.53 58.55 14.83
N VAL A 16 -10.62 58.37 15.58
CA VAL A 16 -11.15 57.04 15.93
C VAL A 16 -11.66 56.32 14.68
N GLY A 17 -12.36 57.02 13.79
CA GLY A 17 -12.80 56.47 12.49
C GLY A 17 -11.63 56.02 11.61
N LEU A 18 -10.56 56.82 11.52
CA LEU A 18 -9.31 56.47 10.83
C LEU A 18 -8.58 55.29 11.49
N GLY A 19 -8.55 55.24 12.83
CA GLY A 19 -7.97 54.11 13.58
C GLY A 19 -8.73 52.80 13.38
N LEU A 20 -10.07 52.84 13.32
CA LEU A 20 -10.90 51.67 13.03
C LEU A 20 -10.77 51.23 11.56
N LEU A 21 -10.69 52.18 10.62
CA LEU A 21 -10.45 51.87 9.20
C LEU A 21 -9.08 51.24 8.97
N THR A 22 -8.03 51.73 9.62
CA THR A 22 -6.66 51.17 9.49
C THR A 22 -6.56 49.78 10.12
N THR A 23 -7.23 49.53 11.25
CA THR A 23 -7.24 48.19 11.87
C THR A 23 -8.07 47.18 11.09
N VAL A 24 -9.23 47.56 10.55
CA VAL A 24 -10.05 46.69 9.70
C VAL A 24 -9.34 46.39 8.37
N THR A 25 -8.70 47.37 7.73
CA THR A 25 -7.94 47.15 6.50
C THR A 25 -6.68 46.30 6.74
N ALA A 26 -5.96 46.51 7.84
CA ALA A 26 -4.84 45.66 8.24
C ALA A 26 -5.29 44.21 8.53
N GLY A 27 -6.45 44.02 9.18
CA GLY A 27 -7.05 42.71 9.42
C GLY A 27 -7.43 41.99 8.12
N LEU A 28 -8.10 42.69 7.19
CA LEU A 28 -8.45 42.14 5.87
C LEU A 28 -7.19 41.83 5.03
N LEU A 29 -6.16 42.68 5.08
CA LEU A 29 -4.86 42.42 4.45
C LEU A 29 -4.15 41.20 5.07
N GLY A 30 -4.25 41.03 6.40
CA GLY A 30 -3.72 39.86 7.10
C GLY A 30 -4.42 38.57 6.66
N VAL A 31 -5.76 38.56 6.64
CA VAL A 31 -6.57 37.40 6.22
C VAL A 31 -6.32 37.05 4.75
N THR A 32 -6.25 38.04 3.87
CA THR A 32 -5.97 37.83 2.44
C THR A 32 -4.55 37.33 2.20
N ARG A 33 -3.54 37.84 2.92
CA ARG A 33 -2.17 37.30 2.88
C ARG A 33 -2.09 35.86 3.38
N GLN A 34 -2.77 35.54 4.47
CA GLN A 34 -2.81 34.18 5.01
C GLN A 34 -3.53 33.22 4.06
N ALA A 35 -4.63 33.65 3.44
CA ALA A 35 -5.33 32.89 2.41
C ALA A 35 -4.45 32.64 1.19
N LEU A 36 -3.75 33.67 0.69
CA LEU A 36 -2.80 33.56 -0.42
C LEU A 36 -1.67 32.57 -0.09
N TYR A 37 -1.10 32.68 1.11
CA TYR A 37 -0.04 31.78 1.57
C TYR A 37 -0.54 30.33 1.68
N SER A 38 -1.74 30.11 2.22
CA SER A 38 -2.34 28.78 2.30
C SER A 38 -2.63 28.18 0.92
N TRP A 39 -3.04 29.02 -0.04
CA TRP A 39 -3.28 28.61 -1.41
C TRP A 39 -1.97 28.23 -2.10
N GLN A 40 -0.91 29.02 -1.90
CA GLN A 40 0.42 28.72 -2.42
C GLN A 40 0.96 27.39 -1.86
N LEU A 41 0.85 27.17 -0.55
CA LEU A 41 1.27 25.90 0.07
C LEU A 41 0.50 24.70 -0.49
N LYS A 42 -0.82 24.85 -0.73
CA LYS A 42 -1.63 23.79 -1.35
C LYS A 42 -1.17 23.49 -2.76
N GLU A 43 -0.81 24.51 -3.54
CA GLU A 43 -0.35 24.33 -4.90
C GLU A 43 1.05 23.69 -4.94
N GLU A 44 1.97 24.11 -4.07
CA GLU A 44 3.28 23.47 -3.89
C GLU A 44 3.14 21.99 -3.51
N ALA A 45 2.28 21.69 -2.54
CA ALA A 45 2.02 20.31 -2.12
C ALA A 45 1.44 19.46 -3.27
N ARG A 46 0.58 20.04 -4.12
CA ARG A 46 0.07 19.37 -5.32
C ARG A 46 1.17 19.09 -6.33
N GLN A 47 2.03 20.07 -6.62
CA GLN A 47 3.15 19.91 -7.55
C GLN A 47 4.11 18.82 -7.08
N ALA A 48 4.48 18.84 -5.78
CA ALA A 48 5.28 17.79 -5.16
C ALA A 48 4.59 16.42 -5.25
N ALA A 49 3.28 16.35 -4.98
CA ALA A 49 2.51 15.11 -5.10
C ALA A 49 2.49 14.56 -6.54
N TYR A 50 2.34 15.43 -7.55
CA TYR A 50 2.36 15.02 -8.95
C TYR A 50 3.74 14.52 -9.37
N LEU A 51 4.81 15.24 -9.01
CA LEU A 51 6.18 14.81 -9.26
C LEU A 51 6.45 13.45 -8.59
N PHE A 52 6.05 13.30 -7.33
CA PHE A 52 6.25 12.06 -6.57
C PHE A 52 5.49 10.88 -7.18
N ARG A 53 4.22 11.08 -7.56
CA ARG A 53 3.43 10.05 -8.25
C ARG A 53 4.04 9.67 -9.60
N SER A 54 4.52 10.66 -10.35
CA SER A 54 5.21 10.43 -11.61
C SER A 54 6.49 9.62 -11.40
N LEU A 55 7.30 9.98 -10.40
CA LEU A 55 8.51 9.22 -10.03
C LEU A 55 8.17 7.77 -9.68
N CYS A 56 7.16 7.56 -8.81
CA CYS A 56 6.71 6.22 -8.45
C CYS A 56 6.31 5.40 -9.67
N ARG A 57 5.53 6.00 -10.58
CA ARG A 57 5.04 5.34 -11.80
C ARG A 57 6.16 5.03 -12.80
N VAL A 58 7.11 5.95 -13.00
CA VAL A 58 8.29 5.68 -13.86
C VAL A 58 9.06 4.50 -13.30
N ARG A 59 9.31 4.50 -11.99
CA ARG A 59 10.03 3.42 -11.33
C ARG A 59 9.28 2.07 -11.44
N GLU A 60 7.94 2.01 -11.55
CA GLU A 60 7.16 0.75 -11.75
C GLU A 60 7.55 -0.02 -13.01
N GLY A 61 8.05 0.65 -14.04
CA GLY A 61 8.56 -0.01 -15.25
C GLY A 61 10.03 -0.45 -15.16
N GLU A 62 10.70 -0.19 -14.04
CA GLU A 62 12.13 -0.37 -13.88
C GLU A 62 12.46 -1.48 -12.88
N PRO A 63 13.60 -2.19 -13.03
CA PRO A 63 14.09 -3.11 -12.02
C PRO A 63 14.32 -2.40 -10.68
N LEU A 64 14.05 -3.10 -9.57
CA LEU A 64 14.41 -2.62 -8.24
C LEU A 64 15.91 -2.40 -8.12
N LEU A 65 16.30 -1.35 -7.39
CA LEU A 65 17.69 -1.12 -7.03
C LEU A 65 18.33 -2.33 -6.32
N VAL A 66 19.65 -2.44 -6.49
CA VAL A 66 20.43 -3.45 -5.79
C VAL A 66 20.48 -3.11 -4.30
N PRO A 67 20.44 -4.09 -3.37
CA PRO A 67 20.55 -3.79 -1.94
C PRO A 67 21.83 -3.01 -1.60
N GLY A 68 21.68 -1.95 -0.80
CA GLY A 68 22.77 -1.02 -0.44
C GLY A 68 23.02 0.08 -1.46
N GLU A 69 22.35 0.06 -2.61
CA GLU A 69 22.45 1.12 -3.60
C GLU A 69 21.63 2.34 -3.17
N HIS A 70 22.23 3.52 -3.32
CA HIS A 70 21.61 4.81 -3.07
C HIS A 70 21.75 5.71 -4.31
N ARG A 71 20.64 6.28 -4.77
CA ARG A 71 20.63 7.25 -5.89
C ARG A 71 19.87 8.51 -5.49
N ALA A 72 20.55 9.66 -5.52
CA ALA A 72 19.89 10.95 -5.49
C ALA A 72 19.62 11.39 -6.93
N LEU A 73 18.40 11.87 -7.19
CA LEU A 73 18.01 12.45 -8.47
C LEU A 73 18.32 13.94 -8.48
N GLU A 74 18.45 14.50 -9.68
CA GLU A 74 18.67 15.93 -9.83
C GLU A 74 17.51 16.74 -9.22
N PRO A 75 17.80 17.84 -8.49
CA PRO A 75 16.77 18.70 -7.94
C PRO A 75 15.93 19.37 -9.03
N VAL A 76 14.62 19.46 -8.77
CA VAL A 76 13.65 20.16 -9.59
C VAL A 76 13.19 21.40 -8.84
N VAL A 77 13.39 22.57 -9.47
CA VAL A 77 12.95 23.86 -8.94
C VAL A 77 11.71 24.30 -9.72
N PHE A 78 10.53 24.24 -9.09
CA PHE A 78 9.29 24.68 -9.72
C PHE A 78 9.22 26.20 -9.91
N ARG A 79 9.86 26.97 -9.01
CA ARG A 79 9.94 28.44 -9.08
C ARG A 79 11.26 28.94 -8.53
N LYS A 80 11.83 29.96 -9.17
CA LYS A 80 13.15 30.53 -8.81
C LYS A 80 13.24 31.09 -7.38
N ASP A 81 12.12 31.46 -6.79
CA ASP A 81 12.04 32.05 -5.43
C ASP A 81 11.82 31.01 -4.32
N ARG A 82 11.82 29.71 -4.64
CA ARG A 82 11.49 28.64 -3.71
C ARG A 82 12.57 27.56 -3.68
N PRO A 83 12.75 26.86 -2.55
CA PRO A 83 13.64 25.72 -2.48
C PRO A 83 13.15 24.63 -3.43
N GLY A 84 14.08 23.97 -4.13
CA GLY A 84 13.77 22.84 -4.98
C GLY A 84 13.35 21.62 -4.19
N VAL A 85 12.98 20.59 -4.93
CA VAL A 85 12.72 19.25 -4.41
C VAL A 85 13.54 18.24 -5.18
N TYR A 86 14.02 17.20 -4.51
CA TYR A 86 14.76 16.13 -5.16
C TYR A 86 14.27 14.76 -4.69
N GLY A 87 14.35 13.78 -5.58
CA GLY A 87 14.03 12.40 -5.27
C GLY A 87 15.26 11.67 -4.74
N SER A 88 15.08 10.74 -3.81
CA SER A 88 16.10 9.77 -3.43
C SER A 88 15.54 8.36 -3.50
N LEU A 89 16.33 7.44 -4.03
CA LEU A 89 16.02 6.02 -4.14
C LEU A 89 17.02 5.22 -3.30
N THR A 90 16.56 4.17 -2.64
CA THR A 90 17.41 3.29 -1.84
C THR A 90 16.97 1.84 -1.98
N GLY A 91 17.90 0.96 -2.35
CA GLY A 91 17.69 -0.48 -2.41
C GLY A 91 18.01 -1.13 -1.06
N LEU A 92 17.11 -2.00 -0.59
CA LEU A 92 17.24 -2.74 0.66
C LEU A 92 16.86 -4.20 0.44
N ALA A 93 17.37 -5.09 1.28
CA ALA A 93 16.95 -6.48 1.33
C ALA A 93 16.86 -6.96 2.78
N ASP A 94 15.81 -7.71 3.09
CA ASP A 94 15.65 -8.41 4.36
C ASP A 94 15.01 -9.78 4.08
N GLY A 95 15.86 -10.82 4.06
CA GLY A 95 15.46 -12.17 3.68
C GLY A 95 14.85 -12.25 2.26
N PRO A 96 13.62 -12.80 2.09
CA PRO A 96 12.97 -12.98 0.80
C PRO A 96 12.34 -11.69 0.24
N ILE A 97 12.47 -10.56 0.94
CA ILE A 97 11.88 -9.28 0.55
C ILE A 97 13.01 -8.32 0.15
N ARG A 98 12.99 -7.88 -1.10
CA ARG A 98 13.74 -6.70 -1.55
C ARG A 98 12.81 -5.50 -1.56
N GLU A 99 13.28 -4.38 -1.03
CA GLU A 99 12.55 -3.11 -0.95
C GLU A 99 13.32 -2.05 -1.74
N GLU A 100 12.62 -1.29 -2.58
CA GLU A 100 13.13 0.00 -3.04
C GLU A 100 12.30 1.11 -2.38
N ARG A 101 12.98 1.93 -1.57
CA ARG A 101 12.40 3.10 -0.95
C ARG A 101 12.56 4.29 -1.87
N ILE A 102 11.45 4.99 -2.09
CA ILE A 102 11.35 6.20 -2.91
C ILE A 102 10.97 7.32 -1.97
N ARG A 103 11.77 8.38 -1.89
CA ARG A 103 11.48 9.54 -1.07
C ARG A 103 11.60 10.80 -1.90
N LEU A 104 10.74 11.77 -1.61
CA LEU A 104 10.85 13.12 -2.11
C LEU A 104 11.24 14.02 -0.96
N HIS A 105 12.29 14.80 -1.14
CA HIS A 105 12.80 15.74 -0.17
C HIS A 105 12.69 17.16 -0.71
N ARG A 106 12.59 18.13 0.19
CA ARG A 106 12.93 19.52 -0.10
C ARG A 106 14.46 19.66 -0.09
N ASP A 107 15.01 20.63 -0.81
CA ASP A 107 16.47 20.89 -0.82
C ASP A 107 17.05 21.17 0.58
N THR A 108 16.21 21.57 1.52
CA THR A 108 16.56 21.72 2.94
C THR A 108 16.80 20.39 3.67
N GLY A 109 16.54 19.24 3.02
CA GLY A 109 16.63 17.89 3.58
C GLY A 109 15.35 17.38 4.25
N GLU A 110 14.27 18.16 4.24
CA GLU A 110 12.96 17.76 4.78
C GLU A 110 12.31 16.69 3.89
N GLU A 111 11.96 15.53 4.45
CA GLU A 111 11.19 14.51 3.73
C GLU A 111 9.73 14.97 3.57
N LEU A 112 9.29 15.09 2.32
CA LEU A 112 7.93 15.50 1.98
C LEU A 112 7.01 14.31 1.80
N MET A 113 7.51 13.25 1.13
CA MET A 113 6.75 12.05 0.80
C MET A 113 7.67 10.85 0.74
N ALA A 114 7.12 9.67 1.05
CA ALA A 114 7.83 8.41 0.96
C ALA A 114 6.89 7.30 0.46
N ALA A 115 7.46 6.38 -0.29
CA ALA A 115 6.79 5.19 -0.79
C ALA A 115 7.78 4.03 -0.82
N SER A 116 7.23 2.82 -0.82
CA SER A 116 8.03 1.61 -0.97
C SER A 116 7.41 0.70 -2.00
N ARG A 117 8.27 0.14 -2.86
CA ARG A 117 7.92 -1.00 -3.71
C ARG A 117 8.68 -2.22 -3.21
N TYR A 118 8.13 -3.40 -3.48
CA TYR A 118 8.69 -4.65 -3.00
C TYR A 118 8.80 -5.66 -4.12
N GLU A 119 9.86 -6.45 -4.08
CA GLU A 119 10.04 -7.67 -4.83
C GLU A 119 10.08 -8.80 -3.80
N ILE A 120 9.12 -9.72 -3.88
CA ILE A 120 8.89 -10.73 -2.83
C ILE A 120 8.97 -12.12 -3.44
N THR A 121 9.95 -12.89 -2.96
CA THR A 121 10.11 -14.31 -3.32
C THR A 121 9.14 -15.16 -2.51
N MET A 122 8.47 -16.10 -3.16
CA MET A 122 7.50 -16.95 -2.49
C MET A 122 8.19 -18.03 -1.65
N PRO A 123 7.59 -18.42 -0.51
CA PRO A 123 8.13 -19.52 0.28
C PRO A 123 8.29 -20.80 -0.54
N GLY A 124 9.41 -21.52 -0.43
CA GLY A 124 9.67 -22.73 -1.21
C GLY A 124 9.99 -22.50 -2.68
N THR A 125 10.08 -21.24 -3.14
CA THR A 125 10.59 -20.90 -4.48
C THR A 125 11.97 -20.24 -4.41
N GLU A 126 12.63 -20.31 -3.26
CA GLU A 126 13.98 -19.78 -3.08
C GLU A 126 14.99 -20.57 -3.92
N LYS A 127 16.13 -19.95 -4.23
CA LYS A 127 17.18 -20.57 -5.04
C LYS A 127 17.68 -21.87 -4.38
N GLY A 128 17.61 -22.97 -5.13
CA GLY A 128 18.03 -24.30 -4.66
C GLY A 128 16.89 -25.13 -4.05
N GLU A 129 15.71 -24.55 -3.86
CA GLU A 129 14.49 -25.30 -3.56
C GLU A 129 13.87 -25.79 -4.86
N THR A 130 13.41 -27.05 -4.85
CA THR A 130 12.63 -27.61 -5.96
C THR A 130 11.22 -27.87 -5.46
N PHE A 131 10.27 -27.10 -5.96
CA PHE A 131 8.86 -27.29 -5.61
C PHE A 131 8.35 -28.59 -6.24
N PRO A 132 7.49 -29.37 -5.56
CA PRO A 132 6.91 -30.59 -6.12
C PRO A 132 6.19 -30.34 -7.45
N GLU A 133 6.37 -31.25 -8.42
CA GLU A 133 5.71 -31.18 -9.74
C GLU A 133 4.18 -31.20 -9.65
N THR A 134 3.64 -31.71 -8.54
CA THR A 134 2.20 -31.70 -8.24
C THR A 134 1.66 -30.29 -7.99
N GLY A 135 2.49 -29.29 -7.73
CA GLY A 135 2.06 -27.96 -7.29
C GLY A 135 1.59 -27.92 -5.84
N ILE A 136 1.79 -29.02 -5.09
CA ILE A 136 1.38 -29.17 -3.69
C ILE A 136 2.60 -29.53 -2.86
N TRP A 137 2.97 -28.64 -1.94
CA TRP A 137 3.93 -28.91 -0.88
C TRP A 137 3.19 -29.01 0.45
N ALA A 138 3.06 -30.23 0.97
CA ALA A 138 2.48 -30.51 2.28
C ALA A 138 3.54 -30.86 3.31
N GLU A 139 3.22 -30.70 4.59
CA GLU A 139 4.05 -31.12 5.73
C GLU A 139 5.45 -30.46 5.73
N GLY A 140 5.55 -29.22 5.22
CA GLY A 140 6.82 -28.49 5.15
C GLY A 140 7.54 -28.38 6.49
N ARG A 141 6.82 -28.36 7.62
CA ARG A 141 7.40 -28.36 8.97
C ARG A 141 8.21 -29.61 9.25
N LYS A 142 7.72 -30.80 8.86
CA LYS A 142 8.43 -32.08 9.05
C LYS A 142 9.70 -32.14 8.20
N GLN A 143 9.71 -31.43 7.08
CA GLN A 143 10.82 -31.36 6.14
C GLN A 143 11.82 -30.23 6.44
N GLY A 144 11.53 -29.37 7.43
CA GLY A 144 12.33 -28.17 7.69
C GLY A 144 12.22 -27.09 6.59
N LYS A 145 11.15 -27.11 5.79
CA LYS A 145 10.94 -26.29 4.59
C LYS A 145 9.80 -25.29 4.79
N LEU A 146 9.62 -24.38 3.82
CA LEU A 146 8.55 -23.36 3.81
C LEU A 146 8.56 -22.50 5.08
N TRP A 147 9.75 -22.16 5.60
CA TRP A 147 9.84 -21.27 6.76
C TRP A 147 9.73 -19.82 6.31
N VAL A 148 8.93 -19.06 7.05
CA VAL A 148 8.62 -17.66 6.74
C VAL A 148 8.79 -16.86 8.01
N ASP A 149 9.63 -15.83 7.97
CA ASP A 149 9.70 -14.84 9.05
C ASP A 149 8.56 -13.82 8.90
N TRP A 150 7.48 -14.05 9.65
CA TRP A 150 6.30 -13.17 9.66
C TRP A 150 6.55 -11.80 10.31
N SER A 151 7.70 -11.59 10.95
CA SER A 151 8.09 -10.27 11.45
C SER A 151 8.52 -9.34 10.31
N LEU A 152 9.07 -9.87 9.22
CA LEU A 152 9.50 -9.10 8.05
C LEU A 152 8.32 -8.34 7.43
N PHE A 153 7.23 -9.06 7.10
CA PHE A 153 6.06 -8.46 6.46
C PHE A 153 5.38 -7.38 7.33
N GLY A 154 5.42 -7.54 8.66
CA GLY A 154 4.86 -6.56 9.59
C GLY A 154 5.66 -5.25 9.69
N ARG A 155 6.89 -5.21 9.18
CA ARG A 155 7.74 -4.01 9.11
C ARG A 155 7.62 -3.26 7.78
N CYS A 156 7.02 -3.88 6.76
CA CYS A 156 6.81 -3.27 5.45
C CYS A 156 5.70 -2.21 5.49
N ARG A 157 5.82 -1.18 4.63
CA ARG A 157 4.72 -0.26 4.32
C ARG A 157 3.68 -1.01 3.49
N THR A 158 2.51 -1.20 4.06
CA THR A 158 1.45 -2.06 3.52
C THR A 158 0.10 -1.36 3.59
N GLN A 159 -0.84 -1.83 2.77
CA GLN A 159 -2.23 -1.43 2.82
C GLN A 159 -3.00 -2.38 3.75
N SER A 160 -4.18 -1.95 4.21
CA SER A 160 -5.11 -2.86 4.87
C SER A 160 -5.59 -3.93 3.89
N LEU A 161 -5.96 -5.10 4.41
CA LEU A 161 -6.63 -6.13 3.60
C LEU A 161 -7.92 -5.56 2.98
N PRO A 162 -8.24 -5.91 1.72
CA PRO A 162 -9.40 -5.37 1.03
C PRO A 162 -10.70 -5.83 1.69
N ASP A 163 -11.55 -4.88 2.03
CA ASP A 163 -12.94 -5.15 2.38
C ASP A 163 -13.79 -5.36 1.10
N THR A 164 -15.07 -5.67 1.29
CA THR A 164 -15.99 -5.89 0.15
C THR A 164 -16.05 -4.70 -0.80
N ARG A 165 -15.93 -3.46 -0.31
CA ARG A 165 -15.97 -2.25 -1.15
C ARG A 165 -14.69 -2.09 -1.96
N ARG A 166 -13.53 -2.32 -1.35
CA ARG A 166 -12.23 -2.24 -2.04
C ARG A 166 -12.13 -3.25 -3.18
N MET A 167 -12.81 -4.39 -3.05
CA MET A 167 -12.92 -5.42 -4.08
C MET A 167 -13.79 -5.02 -5.28
N GLU A 168 -14.58 -3.95 -5.20
CA GLU A 168 -15.38 -3.46 -6.34
C GLU A 168 -14.50 -2.93 -7.50
N VAL A 169 -13.23 -2.63 -7.22
CA VAL A 169 -12.24 -2.18 -8.20
C VAL A 169 -11.05 -3.14 -8.18
N PRO A 170 -10.51 -3.55 -9.35
CA PRO A 170 -9.33 -4.39 -9.41
C PRO A 170 -8.16 -3.85 -8.57
N LEU A 171 -7.46 -4.76 -7.89
CA LEU A 171 -6.22 -4.46 -7.19
C LEU A 171 -5.07 -4.47 -8.19
N GLU A 172 -4.11 -3.56 -8.05
CA GLU A 172 -2.98 -3.48 -8.98
C GLU A 172 -1.66 -3.53 -8.20
N GLY A 173 -1.02 -4.71 -8.16
CA GLY A 173 0.28 -4.89 -7.55
C GLY A 173 0.32 -4.49 -6.07
N VAL A 174 -0.77 -4.70 -5.33
CA VAL A 174 -0.85 -4.23 -3.93
C VAL A 174 -0.10 -5.16 -2.98
N PHE A 175 0.33 -4.60 -1.84
CA PHE A 175 0.80 -5.39 -0.70
C PHE A 175 -0.04 -5.05 0.52
N CYS A 176 -0.86 -6.01 0.93
CA CYS A 176 -1.74 -5.91 2.08
C CYS A 176 -1.22 -6.72 3.26
N TYR A 177 -1.44 -6.21 4.46
CA TYR A 177 -1.11 -6.92 5.70
C TYR A 177 -2.25 -6.87 6.71
N GLY A 178 -2.59 -8.04 7.26
CA GLY A 178 -3.61 -8.22 8.29
C GLY A 178 -3.09 -8.95 9.52
N ARG A 179 -3.82 -8.81 10.63
CA ARG A 179 -3.47 -9.42 11.92
C ARG A 179 -4.48 -10.45 12.41
N GLU A 180 -5.74 -10.29 12.04
CA GLU A 180 -6.86 -11.09 12.55
C GLU A 180 -7.26 -12.19 11.58
N THR A 181 -8.12 -13.11 12.01
CA THR A 181 -8.70 -14.09 11.07
C THR A 181 -9.51 -13.36 10.02
N LEU A 182 -9.20 -13.63 8.76
CA LEU A 182 -9.83 -13.02 7.61
C LEU A 182 -10.84 -13.97 7.00
N GLN A 183 -11.99 -13.44 6.60
CA GLN A 183 -13.02 -14.24 5.95
C GLN A 183 -13.69 -13.44 4.82
N TRP A 184 -13.75 -14.05 3.63
CA TRP A 184 -14.44 -13.47 2.49
C TRP A 184 -15.43 -14.44 1.85
N PRO A 185 -16.64 -13.99 1.49
CA PRO A 185 -17.22 -12.71 1.89
C PRO A 185 -17.38 -12.60 3.41
N GLU A 186 -17.40 -11.37 3.93
CA GLU A 186 -17.53 -11.10 5.37
C GLU A 186 -18.88 -11.59 5.95
N LYS A 187 -19.92 -11.61 5.12
CA LYS A 187 -21.30 -12.04 5.48
C LYS A 187 -21.74 -13.22 4.63
N ASN A 188 -22.43 -14.19 5.25
CA ASN A 188 -22.96 -15.39 4.58
C ASN A 188 -23.95 -14.99 3.46
N GLY A 189 -24.00 -15.79 2.40
CA GLY A 189 -24.97 -15.63 1.31
C GLY A 189 -24.68 -14.48 0.34
N LYS A 190 -23.62 -13.69 0.56
CA LYS A 190 -23.13 -12.74 -0.42
C LYS A 190 -22.13 -13.39 -1.38
N THR A 191 -22.02 -12.86 -2.58
CA THR A 191 -20.90 -13.13 -3.49
C THR A 191 -19.90 -11.99 -3.38
N ALA A 192 -18.61 -12.31 -3.40
CA ALA A 192 -17.53 -11.33 -3.43
C ALA A 192 -16.54 -11.73 -4.51
N LEU A 193 -16.10 -10.76 -5.30
CA LEU A 193 -15.17 -10.95 -6.40
C LEU A 193 -13.92 -10.10 -6.15
N LEU A 194 -12.79 -10.75 -5.92
CA LEU A 194 -11.48 -10.12 -5.88
C LEU A 194 -10.83 -10.22 -7.26
N GLN A 195 -10.49 -9.08 -7.85
CA GLN A 195 -9.88 -9.00 -9.17
C GLN A 195 -8.52 -8.29 -9.15
N GLY A 196 -7.63 -8.66 -10.06
CA GLY A 196 -6.38 -7.94 -10.32
C GLY A 196 -5.14 -8.69 -9.84
N SER A 197 -4.26 -8.04 -9.09
CA SER A 197 -3.04 -8.64 -8.56
C SER A 197 -2.62 -8.08 -7.21
N GLY A 198 -1.99 -8.93 -6.40
CA GLY A 198 -1.49 -8.51 -5.09
C GLY A 198 -0.90 -9.64 -4.26
N ILE A 199 -0.21 -9.24 -3.20
CA ILE A 199 0.19 -10.12 -2.11
C ILE A 199 -0.55 -9.71 -0.83
N LEU A 200 -1.23 -10.67 -0.24
CA LEU A 200 -2.07 -10.49 0.93
C LEU A 200 -1.53 -11.40 2.02
N VAL A 201 -0.89 -10.75 2.99
CA VAL A 201 -0.27 -11.43 4.13
C VAL A 201 -1.17 -11.25 5.33
N ASN A 202 -1.49 -12.34 6.02
CA ASN A 202 -2.31 -12.30 7.20
C ASN A 202 -1.65 -13.09 8.32
N ARG A 203 -1.51 -12.49 9.51
CA ARG A 203 -1.05 -13.25 10.70
C ARG A 203 -2.10 -14.21 11.24
N GLY A 204 -3.37 -13.99 10.92
CA GLY A 204 -4.45 -14.92 11.22
C GLY A 204 -4.67 -15.94 10.09
N SER A 205 -5.67 -16.78 10.30
CA SER A 205 -6.17 -17.70 9.28
C SER A 205 -6.92 -16.96 8.17
N ILE A 206 -7.02 -17.54 6.99
CA ILE A 206 -7.80 -16.99 5.86
C ILE A 206 -8.88 -18.01 5.46
N ARG A 207 -10.13 -17.55 5.38
CA ARG A 207 -11.29 -18.36 4.99
C ARG A 207 -11.93 -17.79 3.73
N PHE A 208 -11.84 -18.53 2.64
CA PHE A 208 -12.54 -18.24 1.39
C PHE A 208 -13.87 -18.99 1.40
N ARG A 209 -14.94 -18.29 1.76
CA ARG A 209 -16.27 -18.83 1.98
C ARG A 209 -17.04 -19.00 0.69
N GLN A 210 -18.16 -19.73 0.77
CA GLN A 210 -19.09 -19.90 -0.35
C GLN A 210 -19.42 -18.55 -1.01
N GLY A 211 -19.37 -18.52 -2.34
CA GLY A 211 -19.62 -17.31 -3.13
C GLY A 211 -18.40 -16.41 -3.34
N PHE A 212 -17.26 -16.67 -2.70
CA PHE A 212 -16.02 -15.97 -3.00
C PHE A 212 -15.46 -16.38 -4.37
N ARG A 213 -14.98 -15.39 -5.12
CA ARG A 213 -14.31 -15.54 -6.41
C ARG A 213 -13.01 -14.73 -6.39
N CYS A 214 -11.91 -15.34 -6.78
CA CYS A 214 -10.65 -14.64 -7.02
C CYS A 214 -10.26 -14.83 -8.49
N GLN A 215 -9.98 -13.72 -9.18
CA GLN A 215 -9.59 -13.68 -10.58
C GLN A 215 -8.35 -12.80 -10.76
N GLY A 216 -7.23 -13.41 -11.10
CA GLY A 216 -5.98 -12.72 -11.36
C GLY A 216 -4.87 -13.17 -10.41
N ASP A 217 -3.78 -12.42 -10.40
CA ASP A 217 -2.48 -12.91 -9.94
C ASP A 217 -2.24 -12.61 -8.45
N PHE A 218 -2.62 -13.54 -7.57
CA PHE A 218 -2.66 -13.30 -6.12
C PHE A 218 -1.83 -14.27 -5.29
N ARG A 219 -1.16 -13.74 -4.27
CA ARG A 219 -0.40 -14.51 -3.26
C ARG A 219 -1.09 -14.32 -1.91
N PHE A 220 -1.58 -15.39 -1.30
CA PHE A 220 -2.19 -15.37 0.03
C PHE A 220 -1.28 -16.11 1.00
N LEU A 221 -0.70 -15.37 1.96
CA LEU A 221 0.19 -15.94 2.96
C LEU A 221 -0.47 -15.82 4.33
N ALA A 222 -0.78 -16.95 4.96
CA ALA A 222 -1.39 -17.00 6.28
C ALA A 222 -0.44 -17.60 7.30
N ASN A 223 -0.22 -16.91 8.43
CA ASN A 223 0.39 -17.50 9.62
C ASN A 223 -0.66 -18.26 10.46
N GLY A 224 -1.45 -19.08 9.78
CA GLY A 224 -2.50 -19.89 10.36
C GLY A 224 -3.01 -20.87 9.31
N ASP A 225 -4.30 -21.18 9.38
CA ASP A 225 -4.95 -22.05 8.43
C ASP A 225 -5.41 -21.29 7.19
N ILE A 226 -5.47 -21.98 6.05
CA ILE A 226 -6.20 -21.54 4.87
C ILE A 226 -7.32 -22.54 4.59
N THR A 227 -8.56 -22.05 4.54
CA THR A 227 -9.71 -22.88 4.19
C THR A 227 -10.40 -22.29 2.96
N VAL A 228 -10.47 -23.09 1.90
CA VAL A 228 -11.32 -22.82 0.74
C VAL A 228 -12.59 -23.65 0.89
N HIS A 229 -13.68 -22.96 1.26
CA HIS A 229 -14.96 -23.60 1.51
C HIS A 229 -15.65 -24.03 0.23
N SER A 230 -16.64 -24.88 0.42
CA SER A 230 -17.55 -25.38 -0.61
C SER A 230 -18.09 -24.24 -1.48
N GLY A 231 -17.87 -24.32 -2.80
CA GLY A 231 -18.36 -23.35 -3.77
C GLY A 231 -17.58 -22.03 -3.86
N ALA A 232 -16.45 -21.87 -3.16
CA ALA A 232 -15.47 -20.83 -3.43
C ALA A 232 -14.60 -21.18 -4.65
N ARG A 233 -14.17 -20.18 -5.43
CA ARG A 233 -13.30 -20.40 -6.60
C ARG A 233 -12.15 -19.41 -6.61
N LEU A 234 -10.94 -19.92 -6.73
CA LEU A 234 -9.72 -19.13 -6.78
C LEU A 234 -8.95 -19.49 -8.04
N ASP A 235 -8.68 -18.49 -8.86
CA ASP A 235 -7.91 -18.65 -10.09
C ASP A 235 -6.61 -17.87 -10.00
N LYS A 236 -5.52 -18.49 -10.47
CA LYS A 236 -4.15 -17.97 -10.47
C LYS A 236 -3.68 -17.50 -9.09
N VAL A 237 -3.70 -18.43 -8.11
CA VAL A 237 -3.32 -18.13 -6.72
C VAL A 237 -2.13 -18.92 -6.19
N TYR A 238 -1.29 -18.29 -5.37
CA TYR A 238 -0.34 -18.97 -4.50
C TYR A 238 -0.87 -18.95 -3.07
N LEU A 239 -1.12 -20.11 -2.47
CA LEU A 239 -1.64 -20.25 -1.10
C LEU A 239 -0.55 -20.77 -0.16
N CYS A 240 -0.08 -19.94 0.76
CA CYS A 240 0.88 -20.32 1.80
C CYS A 240 0.21 -20.39 3.17
N ALA A 241 0.27 -21.53 3.85
CA ALA A 241 -0.25 -21.68 5.22
C ALA A 241 0.80 -22.24 6.18
N THR A 242 0.84 -21.77 7.43
CA THR A 242 1.68 -22.38 8.48
C THR A 242 0.97 -23.48 9.27
N GLY A 243 -0.36 -23.41 9.32
CA GLY A 243 -1.26 -24.41 9.88
C GLY A 243 -1.66 -25.45 8.84
N THR A 244 -2.96 -25.67 8.69
CA THR A 244 -3.55 -26.59 7.71
C THR A 244 -4.08 -25.83 6.50
N LEU A 245 -3.90 -26.41 5.30
CA LEU A 245 -4.54 -25.93 4.08
C LEU A 245 -5.64 -26.92 3.69
N THR A 246 -6.90 -26.47 3.68
CA THR A 246 -8.06 -27.32 3.37
C THR A 246 -8.80 -26.81 2.15
N LEU A 247 -9.05 -27.70 1.20
CA LEU A 247 -10.01 -27.51 0.11
C LEU A 247 -11.23 -28.39 0.40
N GLU A 248 -12.38 -27.76 0.69
CA GLU A 248 -13.64 -28.47 0.92
C GLU A 248 -14.27 -28.98 -0.38
N LYS A 249 -15.20 -29.93 -0.27
CA LYS A 249 -15.98 -30.44 -1.40
C LYS A 249 -16.58 -29.31 -2.26
N GLY A 250 -16.32 -29.32 -3.56
CA GLY A 250 -16.80 -28.31 -4.50
C GLY A 250 -16.05 -26.98 -4.47
N ALA A 251 -14.98 -26.85 -3.68
CA ALA A 251 -13.98 -25.79 -3.85
C ALA A 251 -13.24 -25.98 -5.17
N LYS A 252 -12.87 -24.88 -5.83
CA LYS A 252 -12.03 -24.90 -7.03
C LYS A 252 -10.84 -23.99 -6.86
N VAL A 253 -9.62 -24.52 -7.02
CA VAL A 253 -8.39 -23.75 -6.92
C VAL A 253 -7.49 -24.05 -8.12
N LYS A 254 -7.09 -23.00 -8.83
CA LYS A 254 -6.02 -23.06 -9.82
C LYS A 254 -4.81 -22.27 -9.32
N GLY A 255 -3.66 -22.92 -9.16
CA GLY A 255 -2.53 -22.30 -8.45
C GLY A 255 -1.50 -23.24 -7.85
N ILE A 256 -0.87 -22.78 -6.77
CA ILE A 256 0.11 -23.50 -5.97
C ILE A 256 -0.32 -23.56 -4.50
N LEU A 257 -0.16 -24.72 -3.88
CA LEU A 257 -0.44 -24.96 -2.47
C LEU A 257 0.88 -25.20 -1.73
N ALA A 258 1.25 -24.32 -0.81
CA ALA A 258 2.42 -24.45 0.04
C ALA A 258 2.00 -24.44 1.51
N CYS A 259 2.20 -25.55 2.20
CA CYS A 259 1.73 -25.70 3.57
C CYS A 259 2.81 -26.28 4.47
N ARG A 260 3.08 -25.61 5.60
CA ARG A 260 3.95 -26.19 6.63
C ARG A 260 3.27 -27.35 7.36
N GLY A 261 1.95 -27.33 7.50
CA GLY A 261 1.19 -28.46 8.02
C GLY A 261 0.58 -29.31 6.90
N PRO A 262 -0.48 -30.08 7.19
CA PRO A 262 -1.10 -30.93 6.18
C PRO A 262 -1.85 -30.12 5.13
N VAL A 263 -1.97 -30.71 3.94
CA VAL A 263 -2.89 -30.27 2.88
C VAL A 263 -4.00 -31.31 2.79
N VAL A 264 -5.25 -30.87 2.97
CA VAL A 264 -6.44 -31.73 2.94
C VAL A 264 -7.31 -31.31 1.76
N ILE A 265 -7.39 -32.18 0.76
CA ILE A 265 -8.27 -31.99 -0.40
C ILE A 265 -9.42 -32.99 -0.25
N GLN A 266 -10.62 -32.50 0.05
CA GLN A 266 -11.79 -33.34 0.20
C GLN A 266 -12.27 -33.89 -1.14
N GLU A 267 -12.92 -35.04 -1.11
CA GLU A 267 -13.52 -35.64 -2.31
C GLU A 267 -14.51 -34.67 -2.97
N GLY A 268 -14.30 -34.42 -4.27
CA GLY A 268 -15.07 -33.45 -5.06
C GLY A 268 -14.56 -32.02 -5.00
N ALA A 269 -13.45 -31.72 -4.32
CA ALA A 269 -12.69 -30.50 -4.54
C ALA A 269 -11.86 -30.60 -5.82
N GLU A 270 -11.68 -29.49 -6.53
CA GLU A 270 -10.89 -29.42 -7.76
C GLU A 270 -9.63 -28.58 -7.51
N PHE A 271 -8.47 -29.15 -7.83
CA PHE A 271 -7.19 -28.46 -7.82
C PHE A 271 -6.49 -28.62 -9.18
N GLU A 272 -6.08 -27.51 -9.78
CA GLU A 272 -5.26 -27.46 -10.99
C GLU A 272 -3.98 -26.70 -10.68
N LYS A 273 -2.82 -27.29 -10.99
CA LYS A 273 -1.53 -26.61 -10.83
C LYS A 273 -1.42 -25.44 -11.81
N ASP A 274 -0.95 -24.29 -11.34
CA ASP A 274 -0.54 -23.17 -12.18
C ASP A 274 0.78 -22.59 -11.66
N GLU A 275 1.87 -22.77 -12.41
CA GLU A 275 3.22 -22.33 -11.99
C GLU A 275 3.46 -20.83 -12.22
N SER A 276 2.58 -20.15 -12.95
CA SER A 276 2.75 -18.71 -13.23
C SER A 276 2.75 -17.83 -11.98
N VAL A 277 2.27 -18.36 -10.85
CA VAL A 277 2.26 -17.68 -9.55
C VAL A 277 3.51 -17.90 -8.70
N MET A 278 4.41 -18.80 -9.11
CA MET A 278 5.66 -19.11 -8.38
C MET A 278 6.76 -18.07 -8.60
N GLY A 279 6.66 -17.29 -9.68
CA GLY A 279 7.57 -16.19 -9.93
C GLY A 279 7.52 -15.15 -8.82
N VAL A 280 8.63 -14.42 -8.70
CA VAL A 280 8.76 -13.30 -7.77
C VAL A 280 7.63 -12.29 -8.03
N PHE A 281 7.02 -11.78 -6.96
CA PHE A 281 5.96 -10.79 -7.07
C PHE A 281 6.49 -9.37 -6.85
N CYS A 282 6.29 -8.49 -7.83
CA CYS A 282 6.65 -7.08 -7.73
C CYS A 282 5.42 -6.23 -7.43
N THR A 283 5.48 -5.41 -6.38
CA THR A 283 4.41 -4.51 -6.00
C THR A 283 4.53 -3.17 -6.72
N LYS A 284 3.41 -2.47 -6.87
CA LYS A 284 3.43 -1.03 -7.13
C LYS A 284 4.01 -0.27 -5.94
N ALA A 285 4.33 0.99 -6.14
CA ALA A 285 4.80 1.84 -5.05
C ALA A 285 3.65 2.11 -4.07
N ASN A 286 3.80 1.65 -2.83
CA ASN A 286 2.90 1.96 -1.72
C ASN A 286 3.35 3.28 -1.09
N ALA A 287 2.67 4.37 -1.42
CA ALA A 287 2.87 5.71 -0.83
C ALA A 287 2.05 5.85 0.47
#